data_AF-A0A946ESX4-F1
#
_entry.id   AF-A0A946ESX4-F1
#
_cell.length_a   1.000
_cell.length_b   1.000
_cell.length_c   1.000
_cell.angle_alpha   90.00
_cell.angle_beta   90.00
_cell.angle_gamma   90.00
#
_symmetry.space_group_name_H-M   'P 1'
#
loop_
_entity.id
_entity.type
_entity.pdbx_description
1 polymer ?
#
loop_
_entity_poly.entity_id
_entity_poly.type
_entity_poly.pdbx_seq_one_letter_code
_entity_poly.pdbx_strand_id
1 'polypeptide(L)' 'MRWRTMIGGLGLLLGLGLYVLITGAIGSSVLIDHWAAKLIYFPVAGLLWIWPAYKILKWAKKDDD' A
#
# COMPACT_ATOMS: atom_id res chain seq x y z
N MET A 1 -8.48 19.50 -13.55
CA MET A 1 -8.06 18.78 -14.78
C MET A 1 -8.10 17.26 -14.52
N ARG A 2 -8.98 16.50 -15.18
CA ARG A 2 -9.31 15.08 -14.85
C ARG A 2 -8.15 14.07 -14.99
N TRP A 3 -7.09 14.41 -15.73
CA TRP A 3 -6.01 13.47 -16.07
C TRP A 3 -5.09 13.13 -14.88
N ARG A 4 -4.85 14.09 -13.97
CA ARG A 4 -3.98 13.87 -12.80
C ARG A 4 -4.67 13.05 -11.71
N THR A 5 -5.99 13.18 -11.56
CA THR A 5 -6.80 12.31 -10.69
C THR A 5 -6.77 10.85 -11.17
N MET A 6 -6.79 10.63 -12.49
CA MET A 6 -6.62 9.29 -13.08
C MET A 6 -5.21 8.72 -12.83
N ILE A 7 -4.16 9.54 -12.98
CA ILE A 7 -2.78 9.13 -12.67
C ILE A 7 -2.59 8.84 -11.19
N GLY A 8 -3.16 9.67 -10.30
CA GLY A 8 -3.13 9.46 -8.86
C GLY A 8 -3.84 8.16 -8.45
N GLY A 9 -5.02 7.89 -9.04
CA GLY A 9 -5.75 6.64 -8.84
C GLY A 9 -4.99 5.42 -9.37
N LEU A 10 -4.41 5.52 -10.58
CA LEU A 10 -3.62 4.45 -11.17
C LEU A 10 -2.34 4.18 -10.37
N GLY A 11 -1.68 5.23 -9.89
CA GLY A 11 -0.51 5.13 -9.01
C GLY A 11 -0.85 4.48 -7.66
N LEU A 12 -2.03 4.77 -7.12
CA LEU A 12 -2.57 4.10 -5.92
C LEU A 12 -2.79 2.61 -6.17
N LEU A 13 -3.42 2.24 -7.28
CA LEU A 13 -3.69 0.84 -7.64
C LEU A 13 -2.39 0.07 -7.89
N LEU A 14 -1.47 0.63 -8.67
CA LEU A 14 -0.17 0.02 -8.96
C LEU A 14 0.69 -0.09 -7.70
N GLY A 15 0.75 0.97 -6.90
CA GLY A 15 1.47 0.98 -5.63
C GLY A 15 0.92 -0.06 -4.67
N LEU A 16 -0.41 -0.13 -4.52
CA LEU A 16 -1.06 -1.09 -3.63
C LEU A 16 -0.82 -2.52 -4.11
N GLY A 17 -0.95 -2.77 -5.42
CA GLY A 17 -0.68 -4.09 -5.99
C GLY A 17 0.75 -4.54 -5.73
N LEU A 18 1.74 -3.69 -6.01
CA LEU A 18 3.14 -3.99 -5.78
C LEU A 18 3.44 -4.21 -4.29
N TYR A 19 2.83 -3.39 -3.42
CA TYR A 19 2.99 -3.52 -1.98
C TYR A 19 2.45 -4.83 -1.45
N VAL A 20 1.22 -5.22 -1.85
CA VAL A 20 0.63 -6.49 -1.45
C VAL A 20 1.48 -7.67 -1.91
N LEU A 21 2.04 -7.63 -3.12
CA LEU A 21 2.96 -8.65 -3.62
C LEU A 21 4.22 -8.75 -2.75
N ILE A 22 4.86 -7.63 -2.42
CA ILE A 22 6.06 -7.59 -1.59
C ILE A 22 5.75 -8.07 -0.17
N THR A 23 4.71 -7.53 0.46
CA THR A 23 4.30 -7.89 1.82
C THR A 23 3.92 -9.37 1.90
N GLY A 24 3.21 -9.89 0.88
CA GLY A 24 2.85 -11.29 0.77
C GLY A 24 4.06 -12.20 0.59
N ALA A 25 5.01 -11.82 -0.28
CA ALA A 25 6.25 -12.55 -0.48
C ALA A 25 7.12 -12.59 0.78
N ILE A 26 7.24 -11.47 1.51
CA ILE A 26 7.93 -11.42 2.81
C ILE A 26 7.19 -12.29 3.83
N GLY A 27 5.86 -12.20 3.87
CA GLY A 27 5.02 -12.99 4.79
C GLY A 27 5.09 -14.49 4.55
N SER A 28 5.36 -14.94 3.31
CA SER A 28 5.49 -16.35 2.97
C SER A 28 6.92 -16.88 3.07
N SER A 29 7.94 -16.03 2.87
CA SER A 29 9.35 -16.44 2.84
C SER A 29 10.11 -16.19 4.14
N VAL A 30 9.78 -15.12 4.87
CA VAL A 30 10.52 -14.68 6.07
C VAL A 30 9.83 -15.11 7.36
N LEU A 31 8.49 -15.11 7.38
CA LEU A 31 7.75 -15.59 8.53
C LEU A 31 7.69 -17.13 8.52
N ILE A 32 8.56 -17.74 9.33
CA ILE A 32 8.45 -19.12 9.81
C ILE A 32 7.00 -19.39 10.22
N ASP A 33 6.52 -20.62 10.05
CA ASP A 33 5.11 -21.06 10.09
C ASP A 33 4.32 -20.82 11.41
N HIS A 34 4.79 -19.91 12.25
CA HIS A 34 4.10 -19.39 13.42
C HIS A 34 2.92 -18.49 13.03
N TRP A 35 1.72 -19.07 13.11
CA TRP A 35 0.45 -18.40 12.89
C TRP A 35 0.31 -17.05 13.63
N ALA A 36 0.82 -16.96 14.87
CA ALA A 36 0.77 -15.75 15.68
C ALA A 36 1.60 -14.59 15.09
N ALA A 37 2.74 -14.90 14.48
CA ALA A 37 3.59 -13.89 13.84
C ALA A 37 2.88 -13.32 12.59
N LYS A 38 2.23 -14.18 11.79
CA LYS A 38 1.40 -13.76 10.64
C LYS A 38 0.26 -12.84 11.10
N LEU A 39 -0.36 -13.17 12.23
CA LEU A 39 -1.51 -12.44 12.79
C LEU A 39 -1.16 -11.01 13.21
N ILE A 40 0.08 -10.75 13.63
CA ILE A 40 0.56 -9.39 13.95
C ILE A 40 1.13 -8.71 12.70
N TYR A 41 1.83 -9.46 11.85
CA TYR A 41 2.51 -8.94 10.67
C TYR A 41 1.54 -8.33 9.66
N PHE A 42 0.46 -9.03 9.30
CA PHE A 42 -0.47 -8.55 8.27
C PHE A 42 -1.18 -7.24 8.67
N PRO A 43 -1.69 -7.07 9.91
CA PRO A 43 -2.22 -5.79 10.36
C PRO A 43 -1.18 -4.68 10.34
N VAL A 44 0.02 -4.92 10.88
CA VAL A 44 1.09 -3.91 10.93
C VAL A 44 1.51 -3.50 9.52
N ALA A 45 1.64 -4.44 8.60
CA ALA A 45 1.93 -4.16 7.20
C ALA A 45 0.78 -3.37 6.54
N GLY A 46 -0.48 -3.74 6.80
CA GLY A 46 -1.64 -2.97 6.34
C GLY A 46 -1.62 -1.52 6.82
N LEU A 47 -1.28 -1.28 8.10
CA LEU A 47 -1.16 0.07 8.65
C LEU A 47 0.04 0.84 8.06
N LEU A 48 1.16 0.16 7.81
CA LEU A 48 2.32 0.75 7.14
C LEU A 48 1.97 1.31 5.76
N TRP A 49 1.00 0.72 5.06
CA TRP A 49 0.52 1.20 3.76
C TRP A 49 -0.30 2.51 3.82
N ILE A 50 -0.82 2.88 4.99
CA ILE A 50 -1.62 4.11 5.15
C ILE A 50 -0.77 5.35 4.79
N TRP A 51 0.51 5.36 5.17
CA TRP A 51 1.41 6.46 4.89
C TRP A 51 1.66 6.71 3.38
N PRO A 52 2.08 5.71 2.59
CA PRO A 52 2.23 5.90 1.14
C PRO A 52 0.90 6.20 0.44
N ALA A 53 -0.20 5.56 0.85
CA ALA A 53 -1.52 5.85 0.31
C ALA A 53 -1.91 7.32 0.53
N TYR A 54 -1.68 7.85 1.74
CA TYR A 54 -1.92 9.25 2.07
C TYR A 54 -1.05 10.20 1.25
N LYS A 55 0.22 9.86 1.03
CA LYS A 55 1.15 10.68 0.23
C LYS A 55 0.69 10.79 -1.23
N ILE A 56 0.27 9.69 -1.85
CA ILE A 56 -0.25 9.67 -3.23
C ILE A 56 -1.57 10.46 -3.30
N LEU A 57 -2.47 10.25 -2.34
CA LEU A 57 -3.76 10.94 -2.30
C LEU A 57 -3.60 12.45 -2.10
N LYS A 58 -2.68 12.87 -1.22
CA LYS A 58 -2.35 14.28 -1.00
C LYS A 58 -1.78 14.93 -2.26
N TRP A 59 -0.90 14.23 -2.99
CA TRP A 59 -0.38 14.73 -4.27
C TRP A 59 -1.47 14.87 -5.33
N ALA A 60 -2.40 13.92 -5.38
CA ALA A 60 -3.55 13.99 -6.29
C ALA A 60 -4.50 15.15 -5.94
N LYS A 61 -4.72 15.43 -4.65
CA LYS A 61 -5.61 16.51 -4.17
C LYS A 61 -5.01 17.91 -4.24
N LYS A 62 -3.69 18.08 -4.07
CA LYS A 62 -3.00 19.39 -4.02
C LYS A 62 -3.13 20.25 -5.31
N ASP A 63 -3.76 19.72 -6.35
CA ASP A 63 -3.88 20.36 -7.66
C ASP A 63 -5.33 20.65 -8.07
N ASP A 64 -6.29 20.27 -7.22
CA ASP A 64 -7.70 20.68 -7.36
C ASP A 64 -7.99 21.98 -6.54
N ASP A 65 -7.03 22.45 -5.74
CA ASP A 65 -7.03 23.77 -5.05
C ASP A 65 -6.18 24.78 -5.83
#